data_AF-A0A9X3W4S8-F1
#
_entry.id   AF-A0A9X3W4S8-F1
#
_cell.length_a   1.000
_cell.length_b   1.000
_cell.length_c   1.000
_cell.angle_alpha   90.00
_cell.angle_beta   90.00
_cell.angle_gamma   90.00
#
_symmetry.space_group_name_H-M   'P 1'
#
loop_
_entity.id
_entity.type
_entity.pdbx_description
1 polymer ?
#
loop_
_entity_poly.entity_id
_entity_poly.type
_entity_poly.pdbx_seq_one_letter_code
_entity_poly.pdbx_strand_id
1 'polypeptide(L)' 'MGKVYLANILTELDQENLNHNIEITEAGSNDLSAKLENGEIDIALLNSLSPINNNHYQSKLLRTNSVKLIVSQQHHHSS' A
#
# COMPACT_ATOMS: atom_id res chain seq x y z
N MET A 1 -3.33 4.06 -5.32
CA MET A 1 -2.33 4.61 -4.37
C MET A 1 -1.21 3.63 -4.11
N GLY A 2 -1.49 2.40 -3.63
CA GLY A 2 -0.45 1.38 -3.39
C GLY A 2 0.43 1.07 -4.61
N LYS A 3 -0.15 0.89 -5.80
CA LYS A 3 0.60 0.61 -7.04
C LYS A 3 1.67 1.64 -7.40
N VAL A 4 1.37 2.93 -7.24
CA VAL A 4 2.31 4.01 -7.58
C VAL A 4 3.51 3.99 -6.64
N TYR A 5 3.26 3.74 -5.35
CA TYR A 5 4.33 3.64 -4.37
C TYR A 5 5.17 2.37 -4.58
N LEU A 6 4.52 1.25 -4.89
CA LEU A 6 5.19 0.00 -5.22
C LEU A 6 6.10 0.14 -6.45
N ALA A 7 5.69 0.87 -7.48
CA ALA A 7 6.53 1.12 -8.66
C ALA A 7 7.85 1.82 -8.32
N ASN A 8 7.81 2.80 -7.41
CA ASN A 8 9.03 3.48 -6.95
C ASN A 8 9.93 2.53 -6.17
N ILE A 9 9.37 1.73 -5.25
CA ILE A 9 10.13 0.74 -4.48
C ILE A 9 10.79 -0.28 -5.42
N LEU A 10 10.06 -0.81 -6.40
CA LEU A 10 10.59 -1.79 -7.33
C LEU A 10 11.72 -1.20 -8.19
N THR A 11 11.64 0.08 -8.52
CA THR A 11 12.72 0.79 -9.24
C THR A 11 13.97 0.89 -8.37
N GLU A 12 13.83 1.25 -7.10
CA GLU A 12 14.95 1.30 -6.14
C GLU A 12 15.56 -0.09 -5.89
N LEU A 13 14.72 -1.13 -5.76
CA LEU A 13 15.19 -2.51 -5.59
C LEU A 13 15.91 -3.04 -6.83
N ASP A 14 15.46 -2.69 -8.03
CA ASP A 14 16.15 -3.04 -9.28
C ASP A 14 17.54 -2.41 -9.37
N GLN A 15 17.66 -1.13 -9.00
CA GLN A 15 18.95 -0.42 -8.96
C GLN A 15 19.97 -1.08 -8.02
N GLU A 16 19.50 -1.69 -6.94
CA GLU A 16 20.33 -2.40 -5.96
C GLU A 16 20.51 -3.90 -6.28
N ASN A 17 20.00 -4.41 -7.41
CA ASN A 17 19.95 -5.84 -7.78
C ASN A 17 19.21 -6.72 -6.75
N LEU A 18 18.19 -6.16 -6.11
CA LEU A 18 17.35 -6.82 -5.10
C LEU A 18 15.97 -7.23 -5.64
N ASN A 19 15.70 -7.01 -6.92
CA ASN A 19 14.39 -7.34 -7.52
C ASN A 19 14.23 -8.82 -7.90
N HIS A 20 15.25 -9.64 -7.65
CA HIS A 20 15.21 -11.06 -7.98
C HIS A 20 14.21 -11.79 -7.06
N ASN A 21 13.25 -12.50 -7.66
CA ASN A 21 12.22 -13.31 -6.98
C ASN A 21 11.17 -12.51 -6.18
N ILE A 22 10.85 -11.28 -6.58
CA ILE A 22 9.70 -10.56 -6.01
C ILE A 22 8.42 -11.00 -6.73
N GLU A 23 7.49 -11.59 -5.98
CA GLU A 23 6.11 -11.81 -6.43
C GLU A 23 5.20 -10.70 -5.91
N ILE A 24 4.39 -10.13 -6.79
CA ILE A 24 3.47 -9.04 -6.46
C ILE A 24 2.04 -9.57 -6.45
N THR A 25 1.39 -9.48 -5.30
CA THR A 25 -0.05 -9.77 -5.15
C THR A 25 -0.82 -8.46 -4.92
N GLU A 26 -1.93 -8.27 -5.64
CA GLU A 26 -2.83 -7.13 -5.47
C GLU A 26 -4.21 -7.58 -4.98
N ALA A 27 -4.66 -7.02 -3.85
CA ALA A 27 -6.00 -7.23 -3.30
C ALA A 27 -6.39 -6.06 -2.39
N GLY A 28 -7.58 -6.11 -1.76
CA GLY A 28 -7.98 -5.14 -0.75
C GLY A 28 -7.19 -5.27 0.56
N SER A 29 -7.16 -4.21 1.40
CA SER A 29 -6.42 -4.25 2.68
C SER A 29 -6.79 -5.44 3.56
N ASN A 30 -8.07 -5.83 3.61
CA ASN A 30 -8.54 -6.92 4.44
C ASN A 30 -7.97 -8.27 3.95
N ASP A 31 -8.02 -8.52 2.64
CA ASP A 31 -7.51 -9.76 2.04
C ASP A 31 -6.00 -9.87 2.21
N LEU A 32 -5.27 -8.75 2.00
CA LEU A 32 -3.83 -8.71 2.21
C LEU A 32 -3.45 -8.92 3.68
N SER A 33 -4.24 -8.39 4.62
CA SER A 33 -4.03 -8.63 6.06
C SER A 33 -4.18 -10.12 6.40
N ALA A 34 -5.20 -10.79 5.87
CA ALA A 34 -5.40 -12.22 6.08
C ALA A 34 -4.25 -13.05 5.46
N LYS A 35 -3.80 -12.70 4.25
CA LYS A 35 -2.65 -13.35 3.62
C LYS A 35 -1.35 -13.18 4.42
N LEU A 36 -1.13 -12.00 4.99
CA LEU A 36 0.01 -11.73 5.87
C LEU A 36 -0.07 -12.58 7.15
N GLU A 37 -1.25 -12.67 7.75
CA GLU A 37 -1.49 -13.48 8.96
C GLU A 37 -1.31 -14.98 8.74
N ASN A 38 -1.68 -15.47 7.55
CA ASN A 38 -1.52 -16.85 7.16
C ASN A 38 -0.10 -17.19 6.68
N GLY A 39 0.80 -16.21 6.55
CA GLY A 39 2.14 -16.40 5.99
C GLY A 39 2.17 -16.68 4.49
N GLU A 40 1.11 -16.30 3.77
CA GLU A 40 1.05 -16.42 2.30
C GLU A 40 1.84 -15.31 1.58
N ILE A 41 2.06 -14.18 2.27
CA ILE A 41 2.88 -13.05 1.80
C ILE A 41 3.76 -12.57 2.95
N ASP A 42 4.96 -12.06 2.64
CA ASP A 42 5.92 -11.59 3.64
C ASP A 42 5.67 -10.14 4.07
N ILE A 43 5.23 -9.30 3.12
CA ILE A 43 5.07 -7.85 3.31
C ILE A 43 3.78 -7.39 2.64
N ALA A 44 3.03 -6.53 3.32
CA ALA A 44 1.82 -5.92 2.79
C ALA A 44 1.81 -4.39 2.93
N LEU A 45 1.37 -3.70 1.88
CA LEU A 45 1.04 -2.27 1.93
C LEU A 45 -0.45 -2.11 2.25
N LEU A 46 -0.76 -1.79 3.51
CA LEU A 46 -2.13 -1.69 4.01
C LEU A 46 -2.56 -0.24 4.21
N ASN A 47 -3.77 0.09 3.73
CA ASN A 47 -4.47 1.30 4.16
C ASN A 47 -5.26 0.99 5.43
N SER A 48 -5.18 1.89 6.41
CA SER A 48 -5.93 1.79 7.66
C SER A 48 -6.47 3.16 8.10
N LEU A 49 -7.59 3.15 8.82
CA LEU A 49 -8.19 4.35 9.44
C LEU A 49 -7.47 4.73 10.74
N SER A 50 -6.73 3.81 11.33
CA SER A 50 -5.94 4.00 12.56
C SER A 50 -4.58 3.28 12.44
N PRO A 51 -3.57 3.66 13.23
CA PRO A 51 -2.31 2.90 13.26
C PRO A 51 -2.57 1.42 13.54
N ILE A 52 -1.99 0.55 12.72
CA ILE A 52 -2.08 -0.90 12.91
C ILE A 52 -1.14 -1.27 14.03
N ASN A 53 -1.67 -1.75 15.16
CA ASN A 53 -0.87 -2.16 16.30
C ASN A 53 -1.28 -3.59 16.68
N ASN A 54 -0.39 -4.55 16.44
CA ASN A 54 -0.59 -5.93 16.87
C ASN A 54 0.75 -6.58 17.24
N ASN A 55 0.69 -7.76 17.85
CA ASN A 55 1.87 -8.48 18.30
C ASN A 55 2.44 -9.45 17.26
N HIS A 56 1.78 -9.62 16.11
CA HIS A 56 2.13 -10.63 15.11
C HIS A 56 3.00 -10.07 13.98
N TYR A 57 2.92 -8.76 13.71
CA TYR A 57 3.71 -8.10 12.68
C TYR A 57 4.08 -6.68 13.10
N GLN A 58 5.22 -6.22 12.57
CA GLN A 58 5.65 -4.85 12.72
C GLN A 58 4.98 -3.99 11.66
N SER A 59 4.40 -2.87 12.08
CA SER A 59 3.85 -1.88 11.16
C SER A 59 4.73 -0.64 11.14
N LYS A 60 4.88 -0.05 9.94
CA LYS A 60 5.55 1.24 9.75
C LYS A 60 4.63 2.16 8.99
N LEU A 61 4.37 3.34 9.55
CA LEU A 61 3.62 4.36 8.84
C LEU A 61 4.49 4.90 7.68
N LEU A 62 4.03 4.65 6.45
CA LEU A 62 4.70 5.16 5.25
C LEU A 62 4.15 6.53 4.82
N ARG A 63 2.84 6.73 4.95
CA ARG A 63 2.15 7.97 4.55
C ARG A 63 0.78 8.09 5.18
N THR A 64 0.39 9.31 5.50
CA THR A 64 -1.01 9.70 5.74
C THR A 64 -1.57 10.36 4.49
N ASN A 65 -2.73 9.88 4.00
CA ASN A 65 -3.39 10.46 2.84
C ASN A 65 -4.66 11.20 3.28
N SER A 66 -4.88 12.40 2.73
CA SER A 66 -6.16 13.07 2.86
C SER A 66 -7.17 12.50 1.87
N VAL A 67 -8.41 12.30 2.33
CA VAL A 67 -9.53 11.97 1.44
C VAL A 67 -9.88 13.23 0.66
N LYS A 68 -9.99 13.10 -0.66
CA LYS A 68 -10.34 14.19 -1.56
C LYS A 68 -11.60 13.82 -2.33
N LEU A 69 -12.51 14.78 -2.46
CA LEU A 69 -13.60 14.70 -3.43
C LEU A 69 -13.05 15.17 -4.77
N ILE A 70 -13.08 14.29 -5.77
CA ILE A 70 -12.69 14.64 -7.14
C ILE A 70 -13.95 14.92 -7.93
N VAL A 71 -14.10 16.16 -8.38
CA VAL A 71 -15.22 16.62 -9.21
C VAL A 71 -14.72 17.00 -10.60
N SER A 72 -15.61 16.99 -11.59
CA SER A 72 -15.32 17.59 -12.90
C SER A 72 -14.91 19.05 -12.73
N GLN A 73 -13.98 19.54 -13.56
CA GLN A 73 -13.62 20.97 -13.60
C GLN A 73 -14.81 21.87 -13.97
N GLN A 74 -15.85 21.29 -14.58
CA GLN A 74 -17.08 22.01 -14.94
C GLN A 74 -18.16 21.91 -13.86
N HIS A 75 -17.86 21.28 -12.72
CA HIS A 75 -18.83 21.14 -11.63
C HIS A 75 -19.05 22.50 -10.95
N HIS A 76 -20.30 22.85 -10.68
CA HIS A 76 -20.67 24.17 -10.12
C HIS A 76 -19.97 24.51 -8.78
N HIS A 77 -19.43 23.51 -8.09
CA HIS A 77 -18.71 23.65 -6.83
C HIS A 77 -17.21 23.31 -6.94
N SER A 78 -16.60 23.39 -8.12
CA SER A 78 -15.13 23.35 -8.26
C SER A 78 -14.56 24.74 -7.95
N SER A 79 -14.36 25.05 -6.67
CA SER A 79 -13.73 26.28 -6.20
C SER A 79 -12.64 25.94 -5.20
#